data_AF-A0A1V6QKU0-F1
#
_entry.id   AF-A0A1V6QKU0-F1
#
_cell.length_a   1.000
_cell.length_b   1.000
_cell.length_c   1.000
_cell.angle_alpha   90.00
_cell.angle_beta   90.00
_cell.angle_gamma   90.00
#
_symmetry.space_group_name_H-M   'P 1'
#
loop_
_entity.id
_entity.type
_entity.pdbx_description
1 polymer ?
#
loop_
_entity_poly.entity_id
_entity_poly.type
_entity_poly.pdbx_seq_one_letter_code
_entity_poly.pdbx_strand_id
1 'polypeptide(L)'
;MILSGLDVVNRQLAAETSSLSFDSTSHAISLHPGAYLVDFNETVQVPRDCMGSIFPRSLLWRSGVGITAGIVDAGYEGALGALIEVKNPHGVVLYQNAKLAQIVFEELSEAVEGYNGIYQSSTSSVGRNGTGQPSNA
;
A
#
# COMPACT_ATOMS: atom_id res chain seq x y z
N MET A 1 -20.67 -10.11 15.93
CA MET A 1 -21.44 -8.98 15.36
C MET A 1 -21.37 -9.13 13.85
N ILE A 2 -22.48 -9.41 13.17
CA ILE A 2 -22.52 -9.55 11.70
C ILE A 2 -22.97 -8.19 11.15
N LEU A 3 -22.11 -7.51 10.41
CA LEU A 3 -22.44 -6.27 9.70
C LEU A 3 -22.91 -6.66 8.29
N SER A 4 -24.21 -6.58 8.03
CA SER A 4 -24.80 -6.69 6.68
C SER A 4 -25.34 -5.33 6.26
N GLY A 5 -25.06 -4.90 5.02
CA GLY A 5 -25.54 -3.61 4.48
C GLY A 5 -24.47 -2.49 4.38
N LEU A 6 -23.18 -2.84 4.34
CA LEU A 6 -22.12 -1.90 3.98
C LEU A 6 -22.17 -1.64 2.48
N ASP A 7 -22.90 -0.59 2.11
CA ASP A 7 -22.68 0.11 0.85
C ASP A 7 -21.68 1.24 1.18
N VAL A 8 -20.52 1.27 0.50
CA VAL A 8 -19.52 2.34 0.67
C VAL A 8 -20.05 3.56 -0.07
N VAL A 9 -21.13 4.14 0.46
CA VAL A 9 -21.85 5.23 -0.17
C VAL A 9 -21.04 6.52 -0.01
N ASN A 10 -20.54 7.00 -1.14
CA ASN A 10 -20.09 8.36 -1.42
C ASN A 10 -18.70 8.79 -0.94
N ARG A 11 -17.83 8.94 -1.95
CA ARG A 11 -16.51 9.60 -1.98
C ARG A 11 -15.40 8.84 -1.26
N GLN A 12 -14.56 8.19 -2.05
CA GLN A 12 -13.14 8.54 -2.17
C GLN A 12 -12.72 9.59 -1.13
N LEU A 13 -12.48 9.21 0.13
CA LEU A 13 -11.85 10.02 1.18
C LEU A 13 -10.84 9.09 1.85
N ALA A 14 -9.55 9.33 1.58
CA ALA A 14 -8.50 8.67 2.34
C ALA A 14 -8.65 9.11 3.80
N ALA A 15 -8.27 8.25 4.74
CA ALA A 15 -8.29 8.64 6.15
C ALA A 15 -7.45 9.91 6.34
N GLU A 16 -7.88 10.79 7.24
CA GLU A 16 -7.01 11.87 7.69
C GLU A 16 -5.78 11.25 8.37
N THR A 17 -4.59 11.66 7.92
CA THR A 17 -3.31 11.14 8.42
C THR A 17 -2.39 12.26 8.83
N SER A 18 -1.57 12.02 9.85
CA SER A 18 -0.39 12.84 10.15
C SER A 18 0.88 12.09 9.80
N SER A 19 1.86 12.80 9.24
CA SER A 19 3.16 12.21 8.92
C SER A 19 3.96 11.97 10.19
N LEU A 20 4.60 10.80 10.26
CA LEU A 20 5.58 10.47 11.28
C LEU A 20 6.99 10.64 10.71
N SER A 21 7.92 11.14 11.51
CA SER A 21 9.32 11.33 11.12
C SER A 21 10.22 10.31 11.80
N PHE A 22 11.22 9.82 11.05
CA PHE A 22 12.34 9.10 11.64
C PHE A 22 13.18 10.03 12.52
N ASP A 23 13.77 9.48 13.56
CA ASP A 23 14.80 10.16 14.34
C ASP A 23 16.00 10.50 13.44
N SER A 24 16.51 11.74 13.55
CA SER A 24 17.52 12.27 12.64
C SER A 24 18.92 11.68 12.82
N THR A 25 19.19 11.06 13.98
CA THR A 25 20.51 10.50 14.31
C THR A 25 20.56 9.00 14.07
N SER A 26 19.54 8.29 14.56
CA SER A 26 19.45 6.84 14.48
C SER A 26 18.77 6.33 13.20
N HIS A 27 18.10 7.22 12.45
CA HIS A 27 17.27 6.87 11.30
C HIS A 27 16.23 5.80 11.62
N ALA A 28 15.73 5.79 12.85
CA ALA A 28 14.77 4.82 13.36
C ALA A 28 13.47 5.50 13.76
N ILE A 29 12.38 4.74 13.72
CA ILE A 29 11.07 5.13 14.23
C ILE A 29 10.51 3.98 15.09
N SER A 30 9.97 4.33 16.25
CA SER A 30 9.26 3.39 17.12
C SER A 30 7.77 3.52 16.88
N LEU A 31 7.12 2.42 16.50
CA LEU A 31 5.68 2.35 16.32
C LEU A 31 5.07 1.57 17.48
N HIS A 32 4.09 2.18 18.14
CA HIS A 32 3.27 1.53 19.15
C HIS A 32 2.19 0.64 18.49
N PRO A 33 1.45 -0.19 19.25
CA PRO A 33 0.30 -0.89 18.70
C PRO A 33 -0.67 0.06 17.99
N GLY A 34 -1.04 -0.25 16.76
CA GLY A 34 -1.84 0.65 15.94
C GLY A 34 -1.82 0.34 14.44
N ALA A 35 -2.44 1.23 13.68
CA ALA A 35 -2.58 1.16 12.22
C ALA A 35 -1.85 2.35 11.57
N TYR A 36 -1.01 2.08 10.59
CA TYR A 36 -0.15 3.08 9.93
C TYR A 36 -0.18 2.87 8.42
N LEU A 37 -0.26 3.95 7.64
CA LEU A 37 -0.04 3.88 6.19
C LEU A 37 1.45 4.03 5.89
N VAL A 38 1.96 3.26 4.95
CA VAL A 38 3.32 3.36 4.45
C VAL A 38 3.34 3.52 2.94
N ASP A 39 4.11 4.50 2.47
CA ASP A 39 4.58 4.59 1.09
C ASP A 39 5.85 3.77 0.96
N PHE A 40 5.92 2.90 -0.05
CA PHE A 40 7.17 2.27 -0.42
C PHE A 40 8.04 3.24 -1.24
N ASN A 41 9.35 3.00 -1.24
CA ASN A 41 10.28 3.82 -2.01
C ASN A 41 10.15 3.56 -3.51
N GLU A 42 9.66 2.38 -3.88
CA GLU A 42 9.55 1.89 -5.23
C GLU A 42 8.23 2.30 -5.90
N THR A 43 8.31 2.62 -7.19
CA THR A 43 7.18 2.57 -8.10
C THR A 43 7.19 1.28 -8.90
N VAL A 44 6.06 0.93 -9.50
CA VAL A 44 5.91 -0.23 -10.36
C VAL A 44 5.32 0.18 -11.71
N GLN A 45 5.64 -0.59 -12.74
CA GLN A 45 4.93 -0.62 -14.02
C GLN A 45 4.54 -2.07 -14.27
N VAL A 46 3.25 -2.39 -14.08
CA VAL A 46 2.74 -3.75 -14.24
C VAL A 46 2.37 -3.97 -15.70
N PRO A 47 2.89 -5.01 -16.37
CA PRO A 47 2.42 -5.45 -17.67
C PRO A 47 0.90 -5.70 -17.71
N ARG A 48 0.31 -5.75 -18.91
CA ARG A 48 -1.15 -5.96 -19.06
C ARG A 48 -1.57 -7.43 -18.98
N ASP A 49 -0.61 -8.34 -18.94
CA ASP A 49 -0.76 -9.79 -18.90
C ASP A 49 -0.40 -10.39 -17.53
N CYS A 50 -0.17 -9.56 -16.51
CA CYS A 50 0.01 -10.01 -15.14
C CYS A 50 -0.60 -9.05 -14.12
N MET A 51 -0.82 -9.53 -12.90
CA MET A 51 -1.18 -8.73 -11.73
C MET A 51 -0.18 -8.95 -10.60
N GLY A 52 -0.14 -8.05 -9.63
CA GLY A 52 0.76 -8.13 -8.47
C GLY A 52 0.02 -8.34 -7.15
N SER A 53 0.58 -9.17 -6.27
CA SER A 53 0.14 -9.36 -4.89
C SER A 53 1.27 -8.99 -3.92
N ILE A 54 0.98 -8.12 -2.94
CA ILE A 54 1.99 -7.65 -1.96
C ILE A 54 1.87 -8.46 -0.67
N PHE A 55 3.01 -8.97 -0.19
CA PHE A 55 3.12 -9.78 1.03
C PHE A 55 4.15 -9.20 2.02
N PRO A 56 3.93 -9.35 3.34
CA PRO A 56 4.93 -8.98 4.34
C PRO A 56 6.20 -9.84 4.22
N ARG A 57 7.37 -9.25 4.49
CA ARG A 57 8.58 -10.04 4.72
C ARG A 57 8.48 -10.80 6.04
N SER A 58 9.10 -11.97 6.08
CA SER A 58 8.89 -12.93 7.16
C SER A 58 9.29 -12.46 8.57
N LEU A 59 10.18 -11.47 8.66
CA LEU A 59 10.55 -10.84 9.92
C LEU A 59 9.39 -10.05 10.54
N LEU A 60 8.59 -9.36 9.74
CA LEU A 60 7.53 -8.49 10.24
C LEU A 60 6.42 -9.28 10.92
N TRP A 61 5.92 -10.34 10.28
CA TRP A 61 4.85 -11.14 10.90
C TRP A 61 5.33 -11.87 12.15
N ARG A 62 6.62 -12.28 12.21
CA ARG A 62 7.23 -12.83 13.44
C ARG A 62 7.34 -11.81 14.57
N SER A 63 7.47 -10.53 14.24
CA SER A 63 7.49 -9.42 15.19
C SER A 63 6.09 -8.88 15.53
N GLY A 64 5.02 -9.61 15.18
CA GLY A 64 3.64 -9.17 15.42
C GLY A 64 3.23 -7.97 14.58
N VAL A 65 3.80 -7.81 13.39
CA VAL A 65 3.46 -6.74 12.44
C VAL A 65 2.85 -7.32 11.18
N GLY A 66 1.63 -6.91 10.87
CA GLY A 66 0.93 -7.24 9.62
C GLY A 66 1.19 -6.19 8.55
N ILE A 67 1.22 -6.63 7.29
CA ILE A 67 1.15 -5.76 6.11
C ILE A 67 -0.10 -6.19 5.34
N THR A 68 -0.98 -5.24 5.09
CA THR A 68 -2.19 -5.43 4.28
C THR A 68 -2.15 -4.44 3.12
N ALA A 69 -2.21 -4.95 1.90
CA ALA A 69 -2.22 -4.17 0.67
C ALA A 69 -3.25 -4.75 -0.30
N GLY A 70 -3.52 -4.02 -1.37
CA GLY A 70 -4.41 -4.47 -2.45
C GLY A 70 -3.68 -5.29 -3.51
N ILE A 71 -4.46 -5.73 -4.51
CA ILE A 71 -3.93 -6.19 -5.79
C ILE A 71 -3.35 -4.99 -6.53
N VAL A 72 -2.21 -5.19 -7.16
CA VAL A 72 -1.62 -4.25 -8.11
C VAL A 72 -2.11 -4.66 -9.49
N ASP A 73 -3.07 -3.90 -10.02
CA ASP A 73 -3.77 -4.24 -11.25
C ASP A 73 -2.85 -4.28 -12.48
N ALA A 74 -3.21 -5.11 -13.45
CA ALA A 74 -2.55 -5.15 -14.75
C ALA A 74 -2.55 -3.76 -15.41
N GLY A 75 -1.42 -3.34 -15.96
CA GLY A 75 -1.25 -2.00 -16.53
C GLY A 75 -1.13 -0.85 -15.51
N TYR A 76 -1.17 -1.12 -14.20
CA TYR A 76 -0.94 -0.09 -13.19
C TYR A 76 0.50 0.43 -13.27
N GLU A 77 0.63 1.75 -13.29
CA GLU A 77 1.90 2.42 -13.07
C GLU A 77 1.77 3.36 -11.89
N GLY A 78 2.71 3.31 -10.95
CA GLY A 78 2.75 4.28 -9.85
C GLY A 78 3.38 3.75 -8.58
N ALA A 79 3.27 4.57 -7.54
CA ALA A 79 3.75 4.30 -6.20
C ALA A 79 2.94 3.19 -5.53
N LEU A 80 3.65 2.35 -4.78
CA LEU A 80 3.04 1.30 -3.98
C LEU A 80 2.94 1.72 -2.52
N GLY A 81 1.97 1.17 -1.82
CA GLY A 81 1.81 1.35 -0.40
C GLY A 81 1.06 0.23 0.27
N ALA A 82 1.01 0.30 1.59
CA ALA A 82 0.30 -0.67 2.41
C ALA A 82 -0.17 -0.08 3.74
N LEU A 83 -1.10 -0.80 4.36
CA LEU A 83 -1.42 -0.66 5.77
C LEU A 83 -0.49 -1.55 6.60
N ILE A 84 0.23 -0.95 7.54
CA ILE A 84 0.96 -1.63 8.59
C ILE A 84 0.06 -1.73 9.82
N GLU A 85 -0.12 -2.94 10.34
CA GLU A 85 -0.81 -3.19 11.62
C GLU A 85 0.21 -3.70 12.65
N VAL A 86 0.52 -2.88 13.65
CA VAL A 86 1.38 -3.29 14.76
C VAL A 86 0.50 -3.93 15.83
N LYS A 87 0.59 -5.25 15.96
CA LYS A 87 -0.16 -6.06 16.95
C LYS A 87 0.72 -6.47 18.14
N ASN A 88 2.04 -6.33 18.02
CA ASN A 88 2.95 -6.55 19.14
C ASN A 88 2.72 -5.51 20.24
N PRO A 89 2.35 -5.91 21.48
CA PRO A 89 2.07 -4.98 22.57
C PRO A 89 3.27 -4.14 22.99
N HIS A 90 4.50 -4.57 22.65
CA HIS A 90 5.72 -3.82 22.89
C HIS A 90 6.12 -2.89 21.74
N GLY A 91 5.31 -2.81 20.69
CA GLY A 91 5.60 -2.04 19.49
C GLY A 91 6.64 -2.69 18.58
N VAL A 92 7.15 -1.91 17.64
CA VAL A 92 8.24 -2.30 16.73
C VAL A 92 9.13 -1.10 16.42
N VAL A 93 10.43 -1.34 16.21
CA VAL A 93 11.35 -0.33 15.68
C VAL A 93 11.58 -0.62 14.21
N LEU A 94 11.30 0.36 13.36
CA LEU A 94 11.61 0.32 11.94
C LEU A 94 12.73 1.30 11.64
N TYR A 95 13.61 0.92 10.73
CA TYR A 95 14.67 1.78 10.23
C TYR A 95 14.27 2.36 8.89
N GLN A 96 14.77 3.56 8.59
CA GLN A 96 14.59 4.18 7.28
C GLN A 96 15.06 3.23 6.18
N ASN A 97 14.26 3.10 5.11
CA ASN A 97 14.50 2.18 3.99
C ASN A 97 14.51 0.68 4.37
N ALA A 98 13.95 0.31 5.53
CA ALA A 98 13.75 -1.10 5.85
C ALA A 98 12.86 -1.75 4.79
N LYS A 99 13.27 -2.95 4.33
CA LYS A 99 12.46 -3.74 3.39
C LYS A 99 11.27 -4.35 4.14
N LEU A 100 10.07 -3.82 3.90
CA LEU A 100 8.87 -4.23 4.63
C LEU A 100 8.07 -5.33 3.91
N ALA A 101 7.99 -5.25 2.59
CA ALA A 101 7.16 -6.14 1.80
C ALA A 101 7.95 -6.76 0.64
N GLN A 102 7.27 -7.65 -0.07
CA GLN A 102 7.68 -8.22 -1.34
C GLN A 102 6.43 -8.30 -2.23
N ILE A 103 6.62 -8.18 -3.54
CA ILE A 103 5.57 -8.32 -4.53
C ILE A 103 5.77 -9.64 -5.30
N VAL A 104 4.68 -10.35 -5.55
CA VAL A 104 4.63 -11.55 -6.40
C VAL A 104 3.76 -11.20 -7.61
N PHE A 105 4.27 -11.47 -8.80
CA PHE A 105 3.49 -11.30 -10.03
C PHE A 105 2.88 -12.64 -10.45
N GLU A 106 1.60 -12.59 -10.80
CA GLU A 106 0.80 -13.72 -11.25
C GLU A 106 0.38 -13.46 -12.70
N GLU A 107 0.70 -14.38 -13.59
CA GLU A 107 0.32 -14.30 -15.01
C GLU A 107 -1.20 -14.46 -15.16
N LEU A 108 -1.80 -13.60 -15.98
CA LEU A 108 -3.20 -13.69 -16.35
C LEU A 108 -3.38 -14.63 -17.55
N SER A 109 -4.58 -15.16 -17.74
CA SER A 109 -4.86 -16.03 -18.90
C SER A 109 -4.70 -15.32 -20.25
N GLU A 110 -4.84 -13.99 -20.26
CA GLU A 110 -4.64 -13.12 -21.41
C GLU A 110 -4.35 -11.68 -20.96
N ALA A 111 -3.84 -10.87 -21.87
CA ALA A 111 -3.66 -9.44 -21.62
C ALA A 111 -5.02 -8.72 -21.52
N VAL A 112 -5.17 -7.85 -20.53
CA VAL A 112 -6.41 -7.10 -20.28
C VAL A 112 -6.26 -5.62 -20.59
N GLU A 113 -7.37 -4.88 -20.56
CA GLU A 113 -7.32 -3.42 -20.52
C GLU A 113 -6.57 -3.00 -19.24
N GLY A 114 -5.56 -2.14 -19.42
CA GLY A 114 -4.73 -1.70 -18.30
C GLY A 114 -5.50 -0.77 -17.37
N TYR A 115 -5.12 -0.77 -16.09
CA TYR A 115 -5.66 0.14 -15.10
C TYR A 115 -5.65 1.60 -15.58
N ASN A 116 -6.80 2.27 -15.45
CA ASN A 116 -7.03 3.64 -15.92
C ASN A 116 -7.63 4.55 -14.82
N GLY A 117 -7.53 4.14 -13.55
CA GLY A 117 -8.09 4.88 -12.42
C GLY A 117 -7.24 6.08 -11.97
N ILE A 118 -7.77 6.85 -11.00
CA ILE A 118 -7.20 8.11 -10.50
C ILE A 118 -5.80 8.00 -9.87
N TYR A 119 -5.34 6.79 -9.58
CA TYR A 119 -4.01 6.53 -8.99
C TYR A 119 -2.93 6.23 -10.03
N GLN A 120 -3.28 6.21 -11.32
CA GLN A 120 -2.33 5.95 -12.40
C GLN A 120 -1.25 7.04 -12.42
N SER A 121 0.00 6.62 -12.55
CA SER A 121 1.23 7.43 -12.49
C SER A 121 1.40 8.22 -11.17
N SER A 122 0.77 7.78 -10.07
CA SER A 122 0.94 8.43 -8.78
C SER A 122 2.38 8.28 -8.27
N THR A 123 2.92 9.32 -7.64
CA THR A 123 4.27 9.31 -7.03
C THR A 123 4.25 9.03 -5.52
N SER A 124 3.06 8.87 -4.92
CA SER A 124 2.84 8.52 -3.52
C SER A 124 1.56 7.68 -3.40
N SER A 125 1.53 6.71 -2.49
CA SER A 125 0.35 5.86 -2.28
C SER A 125 -0.69 6.51 -1.36
N VAL A 126 -0.26 7.44 -0.49
CA VAL A 126 -1.17 8.21 0.39
C VAL A 126 -1.82 9.40 -0.32
N GLY A 127 -1.24 9.87 -1.42
CA GLY A 127 -1.75 10.98 -2.24
C GLY A 127 -2.71 10.56 -3.35
N ARG A 128 -3.57 11.49 -3.79
CA ARG A 128 -4.40 11.35 -5.01
C ARG A 128 -3.82 12.10 -6.20
N ASN A 129 -2.51 12.01 -6.35
CA ASN A 129 -1.80 12.83 -7.34
C ASN A 129 -1.54 12.05 -8.64
N GLY A 130 -2.24 10.93 -8.85
CA GLY A 130 -2.20 10.24 -10.13
C GLY A 130 -2.77 11.14 -11.23
N THR A 131 -2.12 11.12 -12.38
CA THR A 131 -2.52 11.93 -13.55
C THR A 131 -3.57 11.24 -14.41
N GLY A 132 -4.05 10.06 -13.98
CA GLY A 132 -5.16 9.35 -14.61
C GLY A 132 -6.39 10.27 -14.69
N GLN A 133 -6.63 10.85 -15.87
CA GLN A 133 -7.85 11.59 -16.12
C GLN A 133 -9.03 10.62 -15.93
N PRO A 134 -10.08 10.97 -15.17
CA PRO A 134 -11.33 10.27 -15.31
C PRO A 134 -11.76 10.45 -16.77
N SER A 135 -11.81 9.37 -17.54
CA SER A 135 -12.49 9.39 -18.83
C SER A 135 -13.92 9.85 -18.55
N ASN A 136 -14.27 11.03 -19.06
CA ASN A 136 -15.63 11.56 -18.97
C ASN A 136 -16.63 10.47 -19.38
N ALA A 137 -17.50 10.08 -18.44
CA ALA A 137 -18.75 9.40 -18.70
C ALA A 137 -19.89 10.31 -18.22
#